data_AF-A0A350XZN9-F1
#
_entry.id   AF-A0A350XZN9-F1
#
_cell.length_a   1.000
_cell.length_b   1.000
_cell.length_c   1.000
_cell.angle_alpha   90.00
_cell.angle_beta   90.00
_cell.angle_gamma   90.00
#
_symmetry.space_group_name_H-M   'P 1'
#
loop_
_entity.id
_entity.type
_entity.pdbx_description
1 polymer ?
#
loop_
_entity_poly.entity_id
_entity_poly.type
_entity_poly.pdbx_seq_one_letter_code
_entity_poly.pdbx_strand_id
1 'polypeptide(L)' 'MAQKDQVAITLSPQEREIVEKIAVDLGRSVASVLRECAMDGLPNVIQKYSAMKQMMVKETS' A
#
# COMPACT_ATOMS: atom_id res chain seq x y z
N MET A 1 3.51 15.57 -25.85
CA MET A 1 3.75 15.04 -24.50
C MET A 1 2.65 14.00 -24.23
N ALA A 2 2.99 12.76 -23.87
CA ALA A 2 1.97 11.75 -23.58
C ALA A 2 1.16 12.20 -22.36
N GLN A 3 -0.16 12.33 -22.53
CA GLN A 3 -1.10 12.66 -21.46
C GLN A 3 -1.01 11.52 -20.43
N LYS A 4 -0.49 11.81 -19.24
CA LYS A 4 -0.53 10.84 -18.15
C LYS A 4 -1.96 10.83 -17.62
N ASP A 5 -2.67 9.73 -17.81
CA ASP A 5 -3.98 9.52 -17.20
C ASP A 5 -3.88 9.71 -15.69
N GLN A 6 -4.59 10.71 -15.17
CA GLN A 6 -4.71 10.92 -13.73
C GLN A 6 -5.89 10.10 -13.22
N VAL A 7 -5.62 9.19 -12.30
CA VAL A 7 -6.65 8.41 -11.61
C VAL A 7 -6.87 9.03 -10.24
N ALA A 8 -8.07 9.53 -9.99
CA ALA A 8 -8.51 9.94 -8.66
C ALA A 8 -9.06 8.72 -7.92
N ILE A 9 -8.51 8.45 -6.73
CA ILE A 9 -8.95 7.34 -5.87
C ILE A 9 -9.56 7.97 -4.60
N THR A 10 -10.81 7.66 -4.34
CA THR A 10 -11.48 8.05 -3.10
C THR A 10 -11.30 6.94 -2.07
N LEU A 11 -10.70 7.26 -0.93
CA LEU A 11 -10.55 6.36 0.19
C LEU A 11 -11.35 6.87 1.38
N SER A 12 -11.89 5.95 2.17
CA SER A 12 -12.37 6.26 3.51
C SER A 12 -11.20 6.67 4.44
N PRO A 13 -11.48 7.37 5.55
CA PRO A 13 -10.43 7.75 6.51
C PRO A 13 -9.63 6.56 7.03
N GLN A 14 -10.28 5.42 7.27
CA GLN A 14 -9.60 4.20 7.73
C GLN A 14 -8.67 3.61 6.66
N GLU A 15 -9.13 3.52 5.41
CA GLU A 15 -8.31 2.99 4.31
C GLU A 15 -7.09 3.88 4.05
N ARG A 16 -7.29 5.21 4.14
CA ARG A 16 -6.18 6.16 4.03
C ARG A 16 -5.13 5.95 5.10
N GLU A 17 -5.53 5.79 6.36
CA GLU A 17 -4.60 5.55 7.46
C GLU A 17 -3.83 4.24 7.28
N ILE A 18 -4.48 3.19 6.78
CA ILE A 18 -3.84 1.90 6.49
C ILE A 18 -2.79 2.07 5.38
N VAL A 19 -3.14 2.72 4.28
CA VAL A 19 -2.22 2.95 3.15
C VAL A 19 -1.02 3.81 3.58
N GLU A 20 -1.24 4.85 4.39
CA GLU A 20 -0.17 5.68 4.93
C GLU A 20 0.77 4.87 5.85
N LYS A 21 0.24 4.02 6.72
CA LYS A 21 1.04 3.13 7.58
C LYS A 21 1.88 2.15 6.76
N ILE A 22 1.28 1.50 5.77
CA ILE A 22 2.00 0.58 4.86
C ILE A 22 3.12 1.31 4.13
N ALA A 23 2.85 2.53 3.65
CA ALA A 23 3.84 3.34 2.96
C ALA A 23 5.04 3.67 3.87
N VAL A 24 4.78 4.08 5.11
CA VAL A 24 5.82 4.36 6.12
C VAL A 24 6.63 3.11 6.45
N ASP A 25 5.95 2.00 6.77
CA ASP A 25 6.62 0.76 7.18
C ASP A 25 7.49 0.17 6.06
N LEU A 26 7.11 0.38 4.80
CA LEU A 26 7.87 -0.07 3.62
C LEU A 26 8.90 0.97 3.12
N GLY A 27 8.93 2.19 3.70
CA GLY A 27 9.74 3.29 3.18
C GLY A 27 9.38 3.71 1.75
N ARG A 28 8.13 3.49 1.33
CA ARG A 28 7.63 3.80 -0.02
C ARG A 28 6.72 5.03 0.01
N SER A 29 6.53 5.65 -1.15
CA SER A 29 5.54 6.74 -1.27
C SER A 29 4.11 6.20 -1.20
N VAL A 30 3.20 6.97 -0.60
CA VAL A 30 1.75 6.67 -0.57
C VAL A 30 1.22 6.44 -1.99
N ALA A 31 1.67 7.22 -2.97
CA ALA A 31 1.27 7.06 -4.38
C ALA A 31 1.71 5.73 -5.00
N SER A 32 2.78 5.11 -4.52
CA SER A 32 3.21 3.78 -4.97
C SER A 32 2.29 2.70 -4.39
N VAL A 33 1.95 2.81 -3.11
CA VAL A 33 1.03 1.87 -2.45
C VAL A 33 -0.38 2.00 -3.03
N LEU A 34 -0.87 3.22 -3.26
CA LEU A 34 -2.16 3.47 -3.92
C LEU A 34 -2.25 2.84 -5.31
N ARG A 35 -1.17 2.91 -6.10
CA ARG A 35 -1.13 2.26 -7.41
C ARG A 35 -1.21 0.75 -7.31
N GLU A 36 -0.54 0.17 -6.33
CA GLU A 36 -0.63 -1.27 -6.05
C GLU A 36 -2.03 -1.66 -5.58
N CYS A 37 -2.65 -0.87 -4.71
CA CYS A 37 -4.04 -1.06 -4.29
C CYS A 37 -5.03 -0.93 -5.45
N ALA A 38 -4.76 -0.05 -6.43
CA ALA A 38 -5.60 0.09 -7.63
C ALA A 38 -5.46 -1.10 -8.59
N MET A 39 -4.28 -1.74 -8.64
CA MET A 39 -4.03 -2.91 -9.50
C MET A 39 -4.50 -4.22 -8.86
N ASP A 40 -4.15 -4.45 -7.60
CA ASP A 40 -4.37 -5.73 -6.90
C ASP A 40 -5.58 -5.72 -5.96
N GLY A 41 -6.12 -4.54 -5.65
CA GLY A 41 -7.15 -4.34 -4.63
C GLY A 41 -6.55 -4.13 -3.23
N LEU A 42 -7.12 -3.18 -2.48
CA LEU A 42 -6.68 -2.83 -1.12
C LEU A 42 -6.60 -4.05 -0.17
N PRO A 43 -7.57 -4.98 -0.12
CA PRO A 43 -7.51 -6.13 0.79
C PRO A 43 -6.31 -7.04 0.53
N ASN A 44 -5.94 -7.24 -0.74
CA ASN A 44 -4.83 -8.09 -1.13
C ASN A 44 -3.49 -7.46 -0.76
N VAL A 45 -3.34 -6.15 -0.96
CA VAL A 45 -2.12 -5.42 -0.55
C VAL A 45 -1.94 -5.48 0.97
N ILE A 46 -3.01 -5.33 1.74
CA ILE A 46 -2.98 -5.46 3.21
C ILE A 46 -2.53 -6.87 3.61
N GLN A 47 -3.07 -7.93 2.99
CA GLN A 47 -2.67 -9.31 3.29
C GLN A 47 -1.20 -9.57 2.96
N LYS A 48 -0.73 -9.14 1.77
CA LYS A 48 0.67 -9.24 1.36
C LYS A 48 1.59 -8.54 2.37
N TYR A 49 1.23 -7.33 2.78
CA TYR A 49 1.99 -6.55 3.76
C TYR A 49 2.05 -7.25 5.13
N SER A 50 0.91 -7.74 5.62
CA SER A 50 0.85 -8.49 6.90
C SER A 50 1.70 -9.75 6.86
N ALA A 51 1.68 -10.50 5.76
CA ALA A 51 2.50 -11.70 5.58
C ALA A 51 4.00 -11.36 5.57
N MET A 52 4.40 -10.29 4.88
CA MET A 52 5.78 -9.85 4.79
C MET A 52 6.33 -9.39 6.15
N LYS A 53 5.52 -8.64 6.92
CA LYS A 53 5.86 -8.22 8.28
C LYS A 53 6.09 -9.42 9.21
N GLN A 54 5.26 -10.45 9.12
CA GLN A 54 5.44 -11.66 9.93
C GLN A 54 6.72 -12.44 9.60
N MET A 55 7.17 -12.43 8.34
CA MET A 55 8.43 -13.06 7.95
C MET A 55 9.65 -12.30 8.49
N MET A 56 9.65 -10.96 8.39
CA MET A 56 10.74 -10.13 8.93
C MET A 56 10.91 -10.29 10.45
N VAL A 57 9.81 -10.43 11.19
CA VAL A 57 9.86 -10.68 12.64
C VAL A 57 10.49 -12.05 12.96
N LYS A 58 10.28 -13.06 12.12
CA LYS A 58 10.84 -14.41 12.33
C LYS A 58 12.33 -14.52 12.02
N GLU A 59 12.87 -13.72 11.11
CA GLU A 59 14.32 -13.70 10.83
C GLU A 59 15.14 -12.91 11.86
N THR A 60 14.48 -12.09 12.69
CA THR A 60 15.14 -11.27 13.71
C THR A 60 15.06 -11.88 15.12
N SER A 61 14.65 -13.15 15.25
CA SER A 61 14.55 -13.90 16.52
C SER A 61 15.56 -15.04 16.59
#